data_AF-A0A2G5QTJ5-F1
#
_entry.id   AF-A0A2G5QTJ5-F1
#
_cell.length_a   1.000
_cell.length_b   1.000
_cell.length_c   1.000
_cell.angle_alpha   90.00
_cell.angle_beta   90.00
_cell.angle_gamma   90.00
#
_symmetry.space_group_name_H-M   'P 1'
#
loop_
_entity.id
_entity.type
_entity.pdbx_description
1 polymer ?
#
loop_
_entity_poly.entity_id
_entity_poly.type
_entity_poly.pdbx_seq_one_letter_code
_entity_poly.pdbx_strand_id
1 'polypeptide(L)'
;MIIAPTVLLFATTGVLQIYELHEAHPGYAPPAIVAKLGVLHKKQLYREGRRPPSKPSTKPATGLAPAASPPVAKAQRLPTTLLKAFFALASVGLVISTITGVWMTLRQPLRRMRHVLLLVAGTVVPLVLSCLSR
;
A
#
# COMPACT_ATOMS: atom_id res chain seq x y z
N MET A 1 -17.33 -8.51 -8.15
CA MET A 1 -16.66 -9.69 -7.57
C MET A 1 -15.24 -9.85 -8.07
N ILE A 2 -14.98 -9.77 -9.38
CA ILE A 2 -13.61 -9.94 -9.92
C ILE A 2 -12.57 -8.96 -9.37
N ILE A 3 -12.92 -7.70 -9.12
CA ILE A 3 -11.97 -6.71 -8.56
C ILE A 3 -11.92 -6.71 -7.03
N ALA A 4 -12.84 -7.41 -6.35
CA ALA A 4 -12.94 -7.34 -4.89
C ALA A 4 -11.63 -7.77 -4.17
N PRO A 5 -10.93 -8.84 -4.61
CA PRO A 5 -9.64 -9.21 -4.02
C PRO A 5 -8.59 -8.09 -4.15
N THR A 6 -8.53 -7.44 -5.33
CA THR A 6 -7.61 -6.33 -5.59
C THR A 6 -7.95 -5.08 -4.77
N VAL A 7 -9.23 -4.77 -4.60
CA VAL A 7 -9.68 -3.66 -3.73
C VAL A 7 -9.28 -3.91 -2.28
N LEU A 8 -9.45 -5.14 -1.79
CA LEU A 8 -9.01 -5.53 -0.44
C LEU A 8 -7.49 -5.42 -0.30
N LEU A 9 -6.73 -5.90 -1.29
CA LEU A 9 -5.28 -5.77 -1.32
C LEU A 9 -4.87 -4.29 -1.25
N PHE A 10 -5.42 -3.43 -2.10
CA PHE A 10 -5.06 -2.02 -2.14
C PHE A 10 -5.47 -1.26 -0.88
N ALA A 11 -6.66 -1.49 -0.34
CA ALA A 11 -7.09 -0.84 0.90
C ALA A 11 -6.16 -1.22 2.06
N THR A 12 -5.89 -2.52 2.23
CA THR A 12 -5.02 -3.01 3.31
C THR A 12 -3.57 -2.52 3.15
N THR A 13 -2.95 -2.71 1.99
CA THR A 13 -1.56 -2.30 1.78
C THR A 13 -1.40 -0.77 1.70
N GLY A 14 -2.44 -0.04 1.28
CA GLY A 14 -2.43 1.42 1.23
C GLY A 14 -2.30 2.06 2.62
N VAL A 15 -3.00 1.54 3.64
CA VAL A 15 -2.84 2.05 5.01
C VAL A 15 -1.45 1.76 5.56
N LEU A 16 -0.88 0.58 5.26
CA LEU A 16 0.50 0.25 5.64
C LEU A 16 1.53 1.18 4.98
N GLN A 17 1.24 1.68 3.77
CA GLN A 17 2.10 2.64 3.08
C GLN A 17 2.01 4.06 3.65
N ILE A 18 0.81 4.51 4.02
CA ILE A 18 0.59 5.84 4.61
C ILE A 18 1.41 6.04 5.90
N TYR A 19 1.56 4.96 6.68
CA TYR A 19 2.34 4.92 7.91
C TYR A 19 3.75 4.32 7.74
N GLU A 20 4.18 4.05 6.50
CA GLU A 20 5.53 3.57 6.19
C GLU A 20 5.94 2.26 6.93
N LEU A 21 4.95 1.44 7.35
CA LEU A 21 5.18 0.18 8.09
C LEU A 21 5.91 -0.89 7.26
N HIS A 22 5.95 -0.71 5.94
CA HIS A 22 6.62 -1.58 5.00
C HIS A 22 8.10 -1.22 4.79
N GLU A 23 8.55 -0.09 5.33
CA GLU A 23 9.95 0.36 5.25
C GLU A 23 10.71 0.02 6.55
N ALA A 24 11.97 -0.38 6.41
CA ALA A 24 12.86 -0.64 7.54
C ALA A 24 13.40 0.68 8.13
N HIS A 25 13.44 0.76 9.45
CA HIS A 25 13.92 1.92 10.20
C HIS A 25 14.86 1.48 11.30
N PRO A 26 15.76 2.35 11.83
CA PRO A 26 16.59 2.00 12.97
C PRO A 26 15.73 1.50 14.15
N GLY A 27 15.92 0.24 14.56
CA GLY A 27 15.11 -0.41 15.60
C GLY A 27 13.85 -1.13 15.13
N TYR A 28 13.53 -1.12 13.82
CA TYR A 28 12.38 -1.84 13.25
C TYR A 28 12.71 -2.48 11.90
N ALA A 29 12.55 -3.80 11.81
CA ALA A 29 12.61 -4.56 10.58
C ALA A 29 11.20 -5.09 10.23
N PRO A 30 10.60 -4.68 9.10
CA PRO A 30 9.28 -5.16 8.72
C PRO A 30 9.32 -6.65 8.36
N PRO A 31 8.25 -7.42 8.65
CA PRO A 31 8.13 -8.79 8.15
C PRO A 31 8.26 -8.83 6.62
N ALA A 32 8.97 -9.83 6.09
CA ALA A 32 9.28 -9.93 4.66
C ALA A 32 8.03 -9.87 3.76
N ILE A 33 6.90 -10.42 4.22
CA ILE A 33 5.61 -10.37 3.51
C ILE A 33 5.11 -8.93 3.39
N VAL A 34 5.17 -8.16 4.47
CA VAL A 34 4.74 -6.76 4.51
C VAL A 34 5.59 -5.89 3.59
N ALA A 35 6.91 -6.08 3.63
CA ALA A 35 7.83 -5.37 2.73
C ALA A 35 7.53 -5.68 1.25
N LYS A 36 7.32 -6.95 0.89
CA LYS A 36 6.98 -7.38 -0.48
C LYS A 36 5.63 -6.82 -0.94
N LEU A 37 4.62 -6.86 -0.08
CA LEU A 37 3.29 -6.32 -0.38
C LEU A 37 3.30 -4.80 -0.56
N GLY A 38 4.13 -4.08 0.20
CA GLY A 38 4.33 -2.63 0.01
C GLY A 38 4.91 -2.30 -1.38
N VAL A 39 5.90 -3.07 -1.84
CA VAL A 39 6.44 -2.91 -3.21
C VAL A 39 5.42 -3.31 -4.26
N LEU A 40 4.66 -4.38 -4.03
CA LEU A 40 3.61 -4.83 -4.95
C LEU A 40 2.55 -3.75 -5.16
N HIS A 41 2.07 -3.10 -4.09
CA HIS A 41 1.07 -2.02 -4.20
C HIS A 41 1.62 -0.80 -4.97
N LYS A 42 2.87 -0.38 -4.72
CA LYS A 42 3.43 0.85 -5.30
C LYS A 42 4.05 0.67 -6.68
N LYS A 43 4.72 -0.45 -6.89
CA LYS A 43 5.59 -0.72 -8.05
C LYS A 43 5.11 -1.88 -8.89
N GLN A 44 4.05 -2.60 -8.48
CA GLN A 44 3.52 -3.75 -9.20
C GLN A 44 4.56 -4.88 -9.39
N LEU A 45 5.54 -4.95 -8.48
CA LEU A 45 6.62 -5.93 -8.47
C LEU A 45 6.60 -6.72 -7.16
N TYR A 46 6.76 -8.04 -7.24
CA TYR A 46 6.81 -8.89 -6.05
C TYR A 46 8.25 -9.16 -5.62
N ARG A 47 8.89 -8.16 -5.00
CA ARG A 47 10.28 -8.25 -4.51
C ARG A 47 10.44 -7.56 -3.16
N GLU A 48 11.41 -8.00 -2.36
CA GLU A 48 11.85 -7.22 -1.20
C GLU A 48 12.33 -5.84 -1.66
N GLY A 49 11.74 -4.80 -1.10
CA GLY A 49 12.19 -3.43 -1.31
C GLY A 49 13.56 -3.26 -0.65
N ARG A 50 14.64 -3.39 -1.41
CA ARG A 50 15.95 -2.91 -0.96
C ARG A 50 16.01 -1.42 -1.24
N ARG A 51 15.91 -0.60 -0.19
CA ARG A 51 16.50 0.73 -0.27
C ARG A 51 18.01 0.56 -0.04
N PRO A 52 18.89 0.96 -0.97
CA PRO A 52 20.30 1.12 -0.61
C PRO A 52 20.36 2.10 0.57
N PRO A 53 21.29 1.94 1.53
CA PRO A 53 21.48 2.93 2.59
C PRO A 53 21.56 4.30 1.91
N SER A 54 20.73 5.25 2.37
CA SER A 54 20.69 6.60 1.83
C SER A 54 22.12 7.14 1.82
N LYS A 55 22.81 7.06 0.68
CA LYS A 55 24.05 7.79 0.50
C LYS A 55 23.64 9.26 0.62
N PRO A 56 24.28 10.05 1.49
CA PRO A 56 24.06 11.48 1.48
C PRO A 56 24.30 11.96 0.05
N SER A 57 23.30 12.64 -0.51
CA SER A 57 23.34 13.13 -1.87
C SER A 57 24.40 14.25 -1.94
N THR A 58 25.67 13.89 -2.12
CA THR A 58 26.71 14.83 -2.54
C THR A 58 26.45 15.16 -4.00
N LYS A 59 25.49 16.07 -4.22
CA LYS A 59 25.43 16.84 -5.46
C LYS A 59 26.71 17.69 -5.51
N PRO A 60 27.46 17.73 -6.63
CA PRO A 60 28.63 18.60 -6.74
C PRO A 60 28.19 20.04 -6.54
N ALA A 61 28.79 20.72 -5.58
CA ALA A 61 28.58 22.14 -5.33
C ALA A 61 29.25 22.93 -6.45
N THR A 62 28.45 23.39 -7.41
CA THR A 62 28.84 24.48 -8.28
C THR A 62 28.01 25.70 -7.93
N GLY A 63 28.65 26.68 -7.31
CA GLY A 63 28.28 28.10 -7.40
C GLY A 63 27.14 28.59 -6.50
N LEU A 64 27.53 29.47 -5.57
CA LEU A 64 26.72 30.41 -4.77
C LEU A 64 25.76 29.81 -3.73
N ALA A 65 26.04 30.15 -2.47
CA ALA A 65 25.25 29.84 -1.30
C ALA A 65 23.77 30.26 -1.44
N PRO A 66 22.83 29.40 -1.02
CA PRO A 66 21.52 29.84 -0.56
C PRO A 66 21.48 29.88 0.96
N ALA A 67 20.95 30.99 1.45
CA ALA A 67 20.65 31.28 2.85
C ALA A 67 19.96 30.13 3.60
N ALA A 68 20.21 30.10 4.91
CA ALA A 68 19.57 29.24 5.88
C ALA A 68 18.06 29.10 5.62
N SER A 69 17.59 27.86 5.45
CA SER A 69 16.16 27.57 5.38
C SER A 69 15.51 27.86 6.74
N PRO A 70 14.36 28.57 6.79
CA PRO A 70 13.67 28.88 8.03
C PRO A 70 12.99 27.64 8.65
N PRO A 71 12.67 27.67 9.95
CA PRO A 71 12.14 26.51 10.68
C PRO A 71 10.63 26.32 10.38
N VAL A 72 10.28 25.81 9.20
CA VAL A 72 8.91 25.40 8.87
C VAL A 72 8.73 23.90 9.15
N ALA A 73 9.05 23.46 10.37
CA ALA A 73 9.04 22.02 10.70
C ALA A 73 7.83 21.57 11.56
N LYS A 74 7.04 22.51 12.11
CA LYS A 74 6.00 22.20 13.12
C LYS A 74 4.57 22.44 12.64
N ALA A 75 4.31 23.50 11.85
CA ALA A 75 2.97 23.85 11.37
C ALA A 75 2.40 22.87 10.34
N GLN A 76 3.25 22.16 9.58
CA GLN A 76 2.84 21.26 8.51
C GLN A 76 2.51 19.83 8.98
N ARG A 77 2.80 19.48 10.24
CA ARG A 77 2.61 18.11 10.77
C ARG A 77 1.14 17.79 11.04
N LEU A 78 0.40 18.70 11.67
CA LEU A 78 -1.02 18.54 12.01
C LEU A 78 -1.92 18.24 10.79
N PRO A 79 -1.84 18.99 9.67
CA PRO A 79 -2.66 18.69 8.49
C PRO A 79 -2.28 17.33 7.89
N THR A 80 -1.00 16.95 7.90
CA THR A 80 -0.58 15.63 7.40
C THR A 80 -1.06 14.49 8.29
N THR A 81 -1.05 14.63 9.62
CA THR A 81 -1.52 13.57 10.54
C THR A 81 -3.03 13.35 10.45
N LEU A 82 -3.82 14.43 10.35
CA LEU A 82 -5.27 14.33 10.16
C LEU A 82 -5.60 13.66 8.82
N LEU A 83 -4.86 14.02 7.76
CA LEU A 83 -5.04 13.40 6.45
C LEU A 83 -4.69 11.91 6.45
N LYS A 84 -3.58 11.51 7.11
CA LYS A 84 -3.23 10.10 7.31
C LYS A 84 -4.34 9.33 8.06
N ALA A 85 -4.87 9.92 9.13
CA ALA A 85 -5.95 9.33 9.92
C ALA A 85 -7.26 9.20 9.11
N PHE A 86 -7.62 10.21 8.32
CA PHE A 86 -8.78 10.15 7.44
C PHE A 86 -8.66 9.02 6.42
N PHE A 87 -7.51 8.88 5.74
CA PHE A 87 -7.31 7.80 4.79
C PHE A 87 -7.23 6.42 5.46
N ALA A 88 -6.75 6.33 6.70
CA ALA A 88 -6.81 5.11 7.48
C ALA A 88 -8.26 4.70 7.77
N LEU A 89 -9.10 5.64 8.20
CA LEU A 89 -10.52 5.41 8.41
C LEU A 89 -11.23 5.02 7.10
N ALA A 90 -10.92 5.71 6.00
CA ALA A 90 -11.47 5.40 4.69
C ALA A 90 -11.06 3.99 4.22
N SER A 91 -9.80 3.57 4.46
CA SER A 91 -9.33 2.21 4.18
C SER A 91 -10.12 1.16 4.97
N VAL A 92 -10.32 1.37 6.27
CA VAL A 92 -11.13 0.49 7.12
C VAL A 92 -12.56 0.39 6.61
N GLY A 93 -13.20 1.53 6.28
CA GLY A 93 -14.53 1.56 5.70
C GLY A 93 -14.61 0.82 4.35
N LEU A 94 -13.61 0.99 3.49
CA LEU A 94 -13.55 0.31 2.20
C LEU A 94 -13.38 -1.21 2.35
N VAL A 95 -12.58 -1.68 3.30
CA VAL A 95 -12.43 -3.10 3.61
C VAL A 95 -13.76 -3.69 4.09
N ILE A 96 -14.40 -3.06 5.08
CA ILE A 96 -15.69 -3.53 5.62
C ILE A 96 -16.77 -3.55 4.53
N SER A 97 -16.86 -2.48 3.73
CA SER A 97 -17.79 -2.38 2.62
C SER A 97 -17.57 -3.49 1.59
N THR A 98 -16.32 -3.73 1.21
CA THR A 98 -15.97 -4.77 0.23
C THR A 98 -16.30 -6.17 0.75
N ILE A 99 -15.96 -6.48 2.01
CA ILE A 99 -16.30 -7.77 2.64
C ILE A 99 -17.82 -7.95 2.69
N THR A 100 -18.56 -6.90 3.07
CA THR A 100 -20.02 -6.93 3.12
C THR A 100 -20.64 -7.18 1.75
N GLY A 101 -20.14 -6.52 0.69
CA GLY A 101 -20.58 -6.75 -0.68
C GLY A 101 -20.28 -8.17 -1.19
N VAL A 102 -19.11 -8.72 -0.86
CA VAL A 102 -18.76 -10.13 -1.16
C VAL A 102 -19.70 -11.07 -0.41
N TRP A 103 -19.96 -10.82 0.87
CA TRP A 103 -20.87 -11.62 1.68
C TRP A 103 -22.30 -11.66 1.11
N MET A 104 -22.86 -10.50 0.77
CA MET A 104 -24.22 -10.39 0.22
C MET A 104 -24.38 -11.20 -1.08
N THR A 105 -23.37 -11.17 -1.95
CA THR A 105 -23.42 -11.90 -3.23
C THR A 105 -23.18 -13.40 -3.07
N LEU A 106 -22.36 -13.83 -2.11
CA LEU A 106 -22.16 -15.25 -1.82
C LEU A 106 -23.37 -15.92 -1.15
N ARG A 107 -24.25 -15.15 -0.52
CA ARG A 107 -25.53 -15.64 0.03
C ARG A 107 -26.59 -15.97 -1.03
N GLN A 108 -26.38 -15.65 -2.31
CA GLN A 108 -27.35 -15.93 -3.38
C GLN A 108 -27.17 -17.36 -3.94
N PRO A 109 -28.05 -18.33 -3.63
CA PRO A 109 -27.81 -19.74 -3.93
C PRO A 109 -27.74 -20.05 -5.43
N LEU A 110 -28.59 -19.42 -6.25
CA LEU A 110 -28.70 -19.73 -7.69
C LEU A 110 -27.48 -19.28 -8.51
N ARG A 111 -26.70 -18.30 -8.03
CA ARG A 111 -25.58 -17.71 -8.78
C ARG A 111 -24.26 -17.75 -8.01
N ARG A 112 -24.22 -18.40 -6.84
CA ARG A 112 -23.06 -18.49 -5.97
C ARG A 112 -21.80 -18.96 -6.70
N MET A 113 -21.91 -19.99 -7.54
CA MET A 113 -20.76 -20.51 -8.30
C MET A 113 -20.13 -19.48 -9.23
N ARG A 114 -20.96 -18.65 -9.91
CA ARG A 114 -20.44 -17.58 -10.77
C ARG A 114 -19.72 -16.51 -9.94
N HIS A 115 -20.25 -16.15 -8.77
CA HIS A 115 -19.60 -15.19 -7.88
C HIS A 115 -18.28 -15.70 -7.30
N VAL A 116 -18.24 -16.99 -6.91
CA VAL A 116 -17.01 -17.65 -6.46
C VAL A 116 -15.98 -17.70 -7.58
N LEU A 117 -16.37 -18.10 -8.80
CA LEU A 117 -15.46 -18.15 -9.95
C LEU A 117 -14.85 -16.77 -10.24
N LEU A 118 -15.66 -15.71 -10.20
CA LEU A 118 -15.16 -14.34 -10.37
C LEU A 118 -14.21 -13.93 -9.24
N LEU A 119 -14.47 -14.31 -7.99
CA LEU A 119 -13.60 -14.01 -6.84
C LEU A 119 -12.25 -14.73 -6.97
N VAL A 120 -12.27 -16.01 -7.36
CA VAL A 120 -11.07 -16.81 -7.61
C VAL A 120 -10.29 -16.22 -8.77
N ALA A 121 -10.93 -15.94 -9.91
CA ALA A 121 -10.27 -15.32 -11.06
C ALA A 121 -9.62 -13.98 -10.70
N GLY A 122 -10.34 -13.14 -9.93
CA GLY A 122 -9.84 -11.88 -9.40
C GLY A 122 -8.62 -11.98 -8.48
N THR A 123 -8.46 -13.11 -7.80
CA THR A 123 -7.33 -13.37 -6.90
C THR A 123 -6.15 -13.99 -7.65
N VAL A 124 -6.42 -14.97 -8.51
CA VAL A 124 -5.41 -15.77 -9.20
C VAL A 124 -4.71 -14.96 -10.28
N VAL A 125 -5.45 -14.19 -11.09
CA VAL A 125 -4.86 -13.45 -12.22
C VAL A 125 -3.76 -12.48 -11.77
N PRO A 126 -3.96 -11.59 -10.78
CA PRO A 126 -2.90 -10.71 -10.31
C PRO A 126 -1.71 -11.46 -9.70
N LEU A 127 -1.94 -12.56 -8.98
CA LEU A 127 -0.88 -13.36 -8.37
C LEU A 127 0.00 -14.03 -9.42
N VAL A 128 -0.62 -14.63 -10.44
CA VAL A 128 0.10 -15.27 -11.55
C VAL A 128 0.94 -14.21 -12.29
N LEU A 129 0.37 -13.06 -12.62
CA LEU A 129 1.10 -11.95 -13.24
C LEU A 129 2.26 -11.44 -12.37
N SER A 130 2.06 -11.36 -11.06
CA SER A 130 3.10 -10.92 -10.11
C SER A 130 4.21 -11.95 -9.93
N CYS A 131 3.93 -13.23 -10.15
CA CYS A 131 4.94 -14.30 -10.16
C CYS A 131 5.72 -14.33 -11.47
N LEU A 132 5.06 -14.04 -12.61
CA LEU A 132 5.69 -13.92 -13.92
C LEU A 132 6.60 -12.69 -14.05
N SER A 133 6.32 -11.63 -13.29
CA SER A 133 7.11 -10.38 -13.30
C SER A 133 8.32 -10.37 -12.36
N ARG A 134 8.66 -11.52 -11.75
CA ARG A 134 9.84 -11.68 -10.90
C ARG A 134 11.13 -11.74 -11.70
#